data_AF-A0A8H8SUT3-F1
#
_entry.id   AF-A0A8H8SUT3-F1
#
_cell.length_a   1.000
_cell.length_b   1.000
_cell.length_c   1.000
_cell.angle_alpha   90.00
_cell.angle_beta   90.00
_cell.angle_gamma   90.00
#
_symmetry.space_group_name_H-M   'P 1'
#
loop_
_entity.id
_entity.type
_entity.pdbx_description
1 polymer ?
#
loop_
_entity_poly.entity_id
_entity_poly.type
_entity_poly.pdbx_seq_one_letter_code
_entity_poly.pdbx_strand_id
1 'polypeptide(L)'
;MPTYKRVPGPAWVQLPLANLPILGTQFVWSAEMAFVSPYLLELGLTRAHMALVMLAAPFSGALADSSTSRWGRRRPFMLGGSVLCILSLMMLSYAKEISAWITGEDNHASSLGLTRAIAVVAVYCIDFTLNAATAAARALAIDVLPTELQSSSGAWASRMVGAGGIIGFYSGTAALPKLFPALGTSQIAIMSFLASIALLITQFFTSICVIESVHTSTAPRHSLKSHRRFWLFERFAAARRSLRSLPHEVKSVCAIQFFSWMGWFPAMFFGTVWIGDIYINEALRLGDPRSVTDPTLRAEGTRIGSRAMFYGALLTFVTSILLPYFVKNPDLRARGMESLSLGAEEGSGAVRSAPPPRGFKFTIGLSLCWQLAHITFGLLLLATGFVTSVRAATAIFALQGLCSATTHWVPFAIIATAAHKDAFKTMGPNEEYLAGNLPREQEYLLDSSASERYPPEFAGDAPNRAGLFLGIHNVFVVLPQFLSISLSAIIFSLRDPGRSVLGGAPTEFTSAQKLSSLTVILSIGGLNSLVAAFLTRKLLN
;
A
#
# COMPACT_ATOMS: atom_id res chain seq x y z
N MET A 1 -1.77 -33.74 16.29
CA MET A 1 -1.80 -32.88 15.08
C MET A 1 -2.96 -31.90 15.19
N PRO A 2 -2.71 -30.59 15.05
CA PRO A 2 -3.42 -29.91 13.97
C PRO A 2 -2.53 -28.87 13.27
N THR A 3 -1.55 -29.33 12.48
CA THR A 3 -1.02 -28.53 11.37
C THR A 3 -2.06 -28.50 10.25
N TYR A 4 -3.20 -27.85 10.49
CA TYR A 4 -4.02 -27.41 9.37
C TYR A 4 -3.20 -26.35 8.65
N LYS A 5 -2.49 -26.76 7.59
CA LYS A 5 -1.90 -25.82 6.63
C LYS A 5 -3.04 -24.93 6.14
N ARG A 6 -3.10 -23.70 6.66
CA ARG A 6 -4.06 -22.67 6.28
C ARG A 6 -3.86 -22.19 4.85
N VAL A 7 -2.79 -22.62 4.19
CA VAL A 7 -2.61 -22.52 2.74
C VAL A 7 -2.23 -23.92 2.22
N PRO A 8 -3.12 -24.62 1.50
CA PRO A 8 -2.84 -25.94 0.93
C PRO A 8 -1.78 -25.82 -0.16
N GLY A 9 -0.86 -26.80 -0.20
CA GLY A 9 0.19 -26.89 -1.20
C GLY A 9 1.62 -26.90 -0.65
N PRO A 10 2.61 -27.04 -1.55
CA PRO A 10 4.03 -27.05 -1.19
C PRO A 10 4.49 -25.67 -0.69
N ALA A 11 5.55 -25.64 0.13
CA ALA A 11 6.05 -24.43 0.80
C ALA A 11 6.30 -23.24 -0.16
N TRP A 12 6.79 -23.52 -1.37
CA TRP A 12 7.06 -22.50 -2.39
C TRP A 12 5.80 -21.80 -2.94
N VAL A 13 4.62 -22.40 -2.81
CA VAL A 13 3.33 -21.80 -3.23
C VAL A 13 2.74 -20.91 -2.13
N GLN A 14 3.04 -21.18 -0.86
CA GLN A 14 2.33 -20.55 0.26
C GLN A 14 2.53 -19.04 0.31
N LEU A 15 3.78 -18.57 0.21
CA LEU A 15 4.13 -17.15 0.22
C LEU A 15 3.57 -16.34 -0.98
N PRO A 16 3.75 -16.78 -2.25
CA PRO A 16 3.17 -16.06 -3.39
C PRO A 16 1.65 -16.06 -3.33
N LEU A 17 1.02 -17.19 -2.99
CA LEU A 17 -0.43 -17.29 -2.94
C LEU A 17 -1.04 -16.40 -1.84
N ALA A 18 -0.45 -16.39 -0.64
CA ALA A 18 -0.92 -15.53 0.44
C ALA A 18 -0.81 -14.02 0.13
N ASN A 19 0.14 -13.63 -0.72
CA ASN A 19 0.38 -12.23 -1.09
C ASN A 19 -0.20 -11.83 -2.45
N LEU A 20 -0.73 -12.77 -3.23
CA LEU A 20 -1.31 -12.52 -4.55
C LEU A 20 -2.36 -11.39 -4.60
N PRO A 21 -3.23 -11.20 -3.58
CA PRO A 21 -4.20 -10.10 -3.58
C PRO A 21 -3.55 -8.71 -3.70
N ILE A 22 -2.32 -8.55 -3.19
CA ILE A 22 -1.57 -7.29 -3.22
C ILE A 22 -1.20 -6.92 -4.67
N LEU A 23 -1.02 -7.90 -5.55
CA LEU A 23 -0.76 -7.65 -6.96
C LEU A 23 -1.95 -6.96 -7.63
N GLY A 24 -3.16 -7.51 -7.40
CA GLY A 24 -4.40 -6.95 -7.93
C GLY A 24 -4.69 -5.55 -7.39
N THR A 25 -4.57 -5.36 -6.07
CA THR A 25 -4.77 -4.02 -5.50
C THR A 25 -3.74 -3.02 -5.98
N GLN A 26 -2.48 -3.43 -6.14
CA GLN A 26 -1.44 -2.53 -6.65
C GLN A 26 -1.68 -2.13 -8.12
N PHE A 27 -2.21 -3.03 -8.94
CA PHE A 27 -2.56 -2.66 -10.32
C PHE A 27 -3.61 -1.55 -10.34
N VAL A 28 -4.67 -1.67 -9.52
CA VAL A 28 -5.68 -0.61 -9.37
C VAL A 28 -5.04 0.69 -8.85
N TRP A 29 -4.22 0.62 -7.81
CA TRP A 29 -3.48 1.78 -7.28
C TRP A 29 -2.64 2.49 -8.35
N SER A 30 -1.99 1.71 -9.21
CA SER A 30 -1.12 2.25 -10.25
C SER A 30 -1.93 2.89 -11.39
N ALA A 31 -3.10 2.32 -11.72
CA ALA A 31 -4.06 2.93 -12.63
C ALA A 31 -4.54 4.29 -12.10
N GLU A 32 -4.85 4.34 -10.80
CA GLU A 32 -5.30 5.53 -10.10
C GLU A 32 -4.24 6.64 -10.11
N MET A 33 -3.02 6.32 -9.66
CA MET A 33 -1.88 7.25 -9.68
C MET A 33 -1.54 7.76 -11.08
N ALA A 34 -1.76 6.94 -12.12
CA ALA A 34 -1.47 7.31 -13.50
C ALA A 34 -2.53 8.25 -14.12
N PHE A 35 -3.82 8.03 -13.84
CA PHE A 35 -4.89 8.60 -14.65
C PHE A 35 -5.93 9.40 -13.91
N VAL A 36 -6.22 9.09 -12.64
CA VAL A 36 -7.31 9.74 -11.92
C VAL A 36 -7.01 11.22 -11.73
N SER A 37 -5.78 11.53 -11.32
CA SER A 37 -5.32 12.90 -11.16
C SER A 37 -5.46 13.74 -12.46
N PRO A 38 -4.89 13.33 -13.60
CA PRO A 38 -5.14 13.99 -14.89
C PRO A 38 -6.61 14.07 -15.29
N TYR A 39 -7.38 13.01 -15.10
CA TYR A 39 -8.80 12.95 -15.47
C TYR A 39 -9.65 13.96 -14.70
N LEU A 40 -9.44 14.10 -13.39
CA LEU A 40 -10.14 15.09 -12.58
C LEU A 40 -9.80 16.52 -13.03
N LEU A 41 -8.54 16.78 -13.41
CA LEU A 41 -8.14 18.07 -14.00
C LEU A 41 -8.84 18.33 -15.34
N GLU A 42 -8.99 17.31 -16.20
CA GLU A 42 -9.72 17.42 -17.47
C GLU A 42 -11.21 17.72 -17.27
N LEU A 43 -11.83 17.19 -16.20
CA LEU A 43 -13.20 17.56 -15.81
C LEU A 43 -13.30 19.00 -15.28
N GLY A 44 -12.18 19.69 -15.10
CA GLY A 44 -12.11 21.07 -14.60
C GLY A 44 -12.09 21.19 -13.08
N LEU A 45 -11.81 20.10 -12.34
CA LEU A 45 -11.51 20.22 -10.92
C LEU A 45 -10.15 20.88 -10.75
N THR A 46 -10.02 21.70 -9.70
CA THR A 46 -8.71 22.26 -9.36
C THR A 46 -7.86 21.25 -8.60
N ARG A 47 -6.54 21.45 -8.57
CA ARG A 47 -5.58 20.61 -7.82
C ARG A 47 -5.93 20.52 -6.33
N ALA A 48 -6.53 21.58 -5.78
CA ALA A 48 -6.94 21.62 -4.39
C ALA A 48 -8.21 20.78 -4.15
N HIS A 49 -9.15 20.74 -5.11
CA HIS A 49 -10.28 19.81 -5.06
C HIS A 49 -9.80 18.36 -5.13
N MET A 50 -8.85 18.06 -6.02
CA MET A 50 -8.27 16.71 -6.10
C MET A 50 -7.67 16.26 -4.77
N ALA A 51 -6.94 17.13 -4.07
CA ALA A 51 -6.39 16.80 -2.76
C ALA A 51 -7.51 16.38 -1.79
N LEU A 52 -8.64 17.11 -1.75
CA LEU A 52 -9.78 16.77 -0.91
C LEU A 52 -10.45 15.45 -1.29
N VAL A 53 -10.53 15.11 -2.59
CA VAL A 53 -11.12 13.84 -3.05
C VAL A 53 -10.41 12.64 -2.43
N MET A 54 -9.08 12.73 -2.26
CA MET A 54 -8.26 11.64 -1.71
C MET A 54 -8.39 11.43 -0.19
N LEU A 55 -9.32 12.14 0.47
CA LEU A 55 -9.56 12.07 1.93
C LEU A 55 -10.34 10.81 2.38
N ALA A 56 -10.81 9.99 1.44
CA ALA A 56 -11.71 8.85 1.67
C ALA A 56 -11.11 7.63 2.36
N ALA A 57 -9.80 7.43 2.19
CA ALA A 57 -9.04 6.22 2.51
C ALA A 57 -9.22 5.57 3.93
N PRO A 58 -9.40 6.30 5.04
CA PRO A 58 -9.15 5.77 6.40
C PRO A 58 -10.29 5.08 7.14
N PHE A 59 -11.55 5.20 6.72
CA PHE A 59 -12.66 4.68 7.54
C PHE A 59 -12.82 3.14 7.48
N SER A 60 -11.97 2.45 6.72
CA SER A 60 -12.15 1.04 6.35
C SER A 60 -11.65 0.02 7.40
N GLY A 61 -10.65 0.38 8.20
CA GLY A 61 -9.94 -0.60 9.06
C GLY A 61 -10.72 -1.13 10.27
N ALA A 62 -11.76 -0.42 10.73
CA ALA A 62 -12.46 -0.74 11.98
C ALA A 62 -13.74 -1.59 11.81
N LEU A 63 -14.14 -1.89 10.56
CA LEU A 63 -15.37 -2.63 10.23
C LEU A 63 -15.11 -4.12 9.96
N ALA A 64 -13.86 -4.54 9.71
CA ALA A 64 -13.51 -5.91 9.35
C ALA A 64 -13.50 -6.90 10.53
N ASP A 65 -13.40 -6.42 11.78
CA ASP A 65 -13.23 -7.28 12.95
C ASP A 65 -14.54 -7.84 13.54
N SER A 66 -15.70 -7.47 12.99
CA SER A 66 -17.02 -7.85 13.54
C SER A 66 -17.82 -8.86 12.72
N SER A 67 -17.23 -9.51 11.70
CA SER A 67 -17.97 -10.51 10.89
C SER A 67 -17.87 -11.92 11.45
N THR A 68 -19.03 -12.56 11.59
CA THR A 68 -19.22 -13.95 12.01
C THR A 68 -19.48 -14.90 10.83
N SER A 69 -19.03 -14.54 9.61
CA SER A 69 -19.31 -15.32 8.40
C SER A 69 -18.67 -16.72 8.42
N ARG A 70 -19.37 -17.69 7.82
CA ARG A 70 -18.92 -19.09 7.67
C ARG A 70 -17.72 -19.24 6.72
N TRP A 71 -17.38 -18.20 5.95
CA TRP A 71 -16.25 -18.18 5.01
C TRP A 71 -14.95 -17.62 5.63
N GLY A 72 -14.93 -17.42 6.95
CA GLY A 72 -13.81 -16.79 7.66
C GLY A 72 -14.07 -15.31 7.95
N ARG A 73 -13.20 -14.71 8.77
CA ARG A 73 -13.36 -13.33 9.27
C ARG A 73 -13.06 -12.30 8.17
N ARG A 74 -12.01 -12.48 7.37
CA ARG A 74 -11.49 -11.42 6.47
C ARG A 74 -11.91 -11.55 5.01
N ARG A 75 -12.16 -12.76 4.49
CA ARG A 75 -12.44 -12.97 3.04
C ARG A 75 -13.71 -12.33 2.53
N PRO A 76 -14.86 -12.41 3.23
CA PRO A 76 -16.08 -11.79 2.72
C PRO A 76 -15.95 -10.27 2.57
N PHE A 77 -15.17 -9.63 3.47
CA PHE A 77 -14.86 -8.21 3.36
C PHE A 77 -13.90 -7.90 2.21
N MET A 78 -12.89 -8.74 1.99
CA MET A 78 -11.98 -8.59 0.84
C MET A 78 -12.74 -8.69 -0.48
N LEU A 79 -13.59 -9.71 -0.64
CA LEU A 79 -14.38 -9.90 -1.86
C LEU A 79 -15.45 -8.82 -2.02
N GLY A 80 -16.21 -8.50 -0.97
CA GLY A 80 -17.21 -7.44 -0.99
C GLY A 80 -16.61 -6.06 -1.30
N GLY A 81 -15.46 -5.74 -0.67
CA GLY A 81 -14.70 -4.53 -0.96
C GLY A 81 -14.19 -4.50 -2.39
N SER A 82 -13.73 -5.63 -2.92
CA SER A 82 -13.26 -5.74 -4.32
C SER A 82 -14.40 -5.52 -5.31
N VAL A 83 -15.58 -6.10 -5.08
CA VAL A 83 -16.76 -5.88 -5.93
C VAL A 83 -17.17 -4.41 -5.92
N LEU A 84 -17.21 -3.78 -4.74
CA LEU A 84 -17.52 -2.36 -4.64
C LEU A 84 -16.46 -1.47 -5.31
N CYS A 85 -15.18 -1.86 -5.21
CA CYS A 85 -14.08 -1.20 -5.94
C CYS A 85 -14.27 -1.29 -7.46
N ILE A 86 -14.63 -2.47 -7.98
CA ILE A 86 -14.90 -2.70 -9.41
C ILE A 86 -16.06 -1.82 -9.89
N LEU A 87 -17.18 -1.81 -9.16
CA LEU A 87 -18.32 -0.96 -9.48
C LEU A 87 -17.92 0.53 -9.51
N SER A 88 -17.09 0.95 -8.55
CA SER A 88 -16.60 2.33 -8.48
C SER A 88 -15.64 2.68 -9.64
N LEU A 89 -14.76 1.75 -10.04
CA LEU A 89 -13.89 1.91 -11.22
C LEU A 89 -14.69 2.05 -12.51
N MET A 90 -15.75 1.26 -12.67
CA MET A 90 -16.65 1.37 -13.82
C MET A 90 -17.40 2.70 -13.79
N MET A 91 -17.91 3.10 -12.62
CA MET A 91 -18.57 4.40 -12.45
C MET A 91 -17.65 5.58 -12.81
N LEU A 92 -16.37 5.53 -12.42
CA LEU A 92 -15.41 6.57 -12.77
C LEU A 92 -15.13 6.63 -14.28
N SER A 93 -14.97 5.45 -14.89
CA SER A 93 -14.60 5.31 -16.30
C SER A 93 -15.67 5.77 -17.25
N TYR A 94 -16.94 5.59 -16.86
CA TYR A 94 -18.12 5.96 -17.63
C TYR A 94 -18.85 7.17 -17.03
N ALA A 95 -18.17 8.01 -16.23
CA ALA A 95 -18.82 9.09 -15.51
C ALA A 95 -19.53 10.09 -16.45
N LYS A 96 -18.97 10.34 -17.64
CA LYS A 96 -19.55 11.25 -18.65
C LYS A 96 -20.82 10.67 -19.26
N GLU A 97 -20.75 9.40 -19.66
CA GLU A 97 -21.85 8.64 -20.26
C GLU A 97 -23.01 8.47 -19.27
N ILE A 98 -22.69 8.13 -18.01
CA ILE A 98 -23.68 8.01 -16.93
C ILE A 98 -24.36 9.36 -16.69
N SER A 99 -23.60 10.47 -16.64
CA SER A 99 -24.21 11.78 -16.43
C SER A 99 -25.13 12.19 -17.58
N ALA A 100 -24.73 11.93 -18.84
CA ALA A 100 -25.55 12.24 -20.00
C ALA A 100 -26.85 11.40 -20.01
N TRP A 101 -26.76 10.12 -19.64
CA TRP A 101 -27.92 9.25 -19.52
C TRP A 101 -28.91 9.73 -18.44
N ILE A 102 -28.41 10.23 -17.31
CA ILE A 102 -29.26 10.76 -16.21
C ILE A 102 -29.91 12.09 -16.59
N THR A 103 -29.17 13.01 -17.21
CA THR A 103 -29.71 14.34 -17.54
C THR A 103 -30.60 14.33 -18.77
N GLY A 104 -30.52 13.28 -19.62
CA GLY A 104 -31.25 13.21 -20.88
C GLY A 104 -30.84 14.30 -21.88
N GLU A 105 -29.72 14.97 -21.62
CA GLU A 105 -29.18 16.07 -22.41
C GLU A 105 -27.85 15.66 -23.01
N ASP A 106 -27.76 15.68 -24.35
CA ASP A 106 -26.53 15.39 -25.09
C ASP A 106 -25.48 16.52 -24.98
N ASN A 107 -25.86 17.65 -24.38
CA ASN A 107 -24.95 18.77 -24.17
C ASN A 107 -24.01 18.51 -22.98
N HIS A 108 -22.71 18.36 -23.29
CA HIS A 108 -21.67 18.13 -22.28
C HIS A 108 -21.53 19.26 -21.26
N ALA A 109 -21.94 20.48 -21.61
CA ALA A 109 -21.81 21.66 -20.74
C ALA A 109 -22.80 21.66 -19.56
N SER A 110 -24.01 21.14 -19.74
CA SER A 110 -25.05 21.09 -18.70
C SER A 110 -24.91 19.89 -17.77
N SER A 111 -24.37 18.77 -18.28
CA SER A 111 -24.09 17.56 -17.48
C SER A 111 -22.77 17.61 -16.70
N LEU A 112 -21.89 18.58 -16.98
CA LEU A 112 -20.53 18.68 -16.41
C LEU A 112 -20.52 18.68 -14.87
N GLY A 113 -21.47 19.38 -14.24
CA GLY A 113 -21.59 19.40 -12.78
C GLY A 113 -21.86 18.02 -12.18
N LEU A 114 -22.76 17.27 -12.80
CA LEU A 114 -23.09 15.90 -12.40
C LEU A 114 -21.93 14.94 -12.69
N THR A 115 -21.27 15.05 -13.85
CA THR A 115 -20.08 14.26 -14.18
C THR A 115 -19.00 14.42 -13.11
N ARG A 116 -18.74 15.66 -12.67
CA ARG A 116 -17.77 15.96 -11.61
C ARG A 116 -18.17 15.30 -10.30
N ALA A 117 -19.44 15.40 -9.91
CA ALA A 117 -19.94 14.78 -8.68
C ALA A 117 -19.79 13.25 -8.72
N ILE A 118 -20.16 12.60 -9.83
CA ILE A 118 -20.03 11.15 -10.03
C ILE A 118 -18.55 10.74 -9.94
N ALA A 119 -17.65 11.44 -10.65
CA ALA A 119 -16.23 11.14 -10.64
C ALA A 119 -15.64 11.28 -9.24
N VAL A 120 -16.00 12.34 -8.51
CA VAL A 120 -15.57 12.53 -7.11
C VAL A 120 -16.03 11.37 -6.25
N VAL A 121 -17.32 11.04 -6.24
CA VAL A 121 -17.87 9.94 -5.45
C VAL A 121 -17.21 8.60 -5.81
N ALA A 122 -16.95 8.37 -7.09
CA ALA A 122 -16.28 7.16 -7.56
C ALA A 122 -14.88 7.03 -6.99
N VAL A 123 -14.06 8.09 -7.06
CA VAL A 123 -12.71 8.09 -6.48
C VAL A 123 -12.76 7.89 -4.97
N TYR A 124 -13.67 8.56 -4.24
CA TYR A 124 -13.86 8.32 -2.81
C TYR A 124 -14.12 6.84 -2.50
N CYS A 125 -15.03 6.20 -3.26
CA CYS A 125 -15.35 4.79 -3.08
C CYS A 125 -14.17 3.87 -3.46
N ILE A 126 -13.43 4.17 -4.53
CA ILE A 126 -12.22 3.43 -4.93
C ILE A 126 -11.20 3.47 -3.79
N ASP A 127 -10.80 4.66 -3.34
CA ASP A 127 -9.83 4.84 -2.27
C ASP A 127 -10.22 4.08 -1.00
N PHE A 128 -11.48 4.25 -0.57
CA PHE A 128 -11.97 3.59 0.64
C PHE A 128 -11.89 2.05 0.54
N THR A 129 -12.40 1.49 -0.56
CA THR A 129 -12.46 0.04 -0.77
C THR A 129 -11.10 -0.57 -1.04
N LEU A 130 -10.22 0.13 -1.76
CA LEU A 130 -8.90 -0.34 -2.13
C LEU A 130 -7.95 -0.35 -0.92
N ASN A 131 -8.03 0.66 -0.05
CA ASN A 131 -7.35 0.66 1.24
C ASN A 131 -7.86 -0.48 2.14
N ALA A 132 -9.18 -0.69 2.19
CA ALA A 132 -9.78 -1.81 2.93
C ALA A 132 -9.24 -3.16 2.45
N ALA A 133 -9.29 -3.40 1.15
CA ALA A 133 -8.88 -4.65 0.52
C ALA A 133 -7.38 -4.91 0.71
N THR A 134 -6.54 -3.87 0.58
CA THR A 134 -5.09 -4.00 0.77
C THR A 134 -4.73 -4.30 2.23
N ALA A 135 -5.37 -3.62 3.19
CA ALA A 135 -5.15 -3.86 4.61
C ALA A 135 -5.61 -5.28 5.01
N ALA A 136 -6.80 -5.69 4.54
CA ALA A 136 -7.33 -7.03 4.79
C ALA A 136 -6.47 -8.13 4.16
N ALA A 137 -5.95 -7.92 2.94
CA ALA A 137 -5.03 -8.83 2.28
C ALA A 137 -3.73 -9.02 3.07
N ARG A 138 -3.10 -7.93 3.53
CA ARG A 138 -1.87 -8.00 4.34
C ARG A 138 -2.11 -8.72 5.67
N ALA A 139 -3.25 -8.44 6.31
CA ALA A 139 -3.60 -9.10 7.56
C ALA A 139 -3.91 -10.59 7.36
N LEU A 140 -4.63 -10.95 6.29
CA LEU A 140 -4.90 -12.34 5.92
C LEU A 140 -3.58 -13.09 5.71
N ALA A 141 -2.62 -12.52 4.97
CA ALA A 141 -1.34 -13.16 4.70
C ALA A 141 -0.58 -13.51 6.00
N ILE A 142 -0.62 -12.64 7.00
CA ILE A 142 0.02 -12.91 8.30
C ILE A 142 -0.78 -13.94 9.12
N ASP A 143 -2.12 -13.87 9.10
CA ASP A 143 -2.99 -14.76 9.87
C ASP A 143 -2.94 -16.23 9.39
N VAL A 144 -2.54 -16.47 8.14
CA VAL A 144 -2.55 -17.82 7.52
C VAL A 144 -1.17 -18.42 7.30
N LEU A 145 -0.11 -17.61 7.35
CA LEU A 145 1.25 -18.09 7.22
C LEU A 145 1.80 -18.58 8.57
N PRO A 146 2.58 -19.69 8.57
CA PRO A 146 3.41 -20.07 9.71
C PRO A 146 4.29 -18.92 10.18
N THR A 147 4.59 -18.87 11.47
CA THR A 147 5.27 -17.72 12.08
C THR A 147 6.66 -17.48 11.47
N GLU A 148 7.32 -18.54 11.03
CA GLU A 148 8.62 -18.50 10.37
C GLU A 148 8.55 -17.77 9.02
N LEU A 149 7.41 -17.84 8.34
CA LEU A 149 7.18 -17.24 7.03
C LEU A 149 6.59 -15.83 7.09
N GLN A 150 6.06 -15.39 8.25
CA GLN A 150 5.42 -14.08 8.39
C GLN A 150 6.37 -12.90 8.12
N SER A 151 7.64 -13.01 8.53
CA SER A 151 8.66 -11.99 8.23
C SER A 151 8.99 -11.90 6.73
N SER A 152 8.96 -13.04 6.04
CA SER A 152 9.17 -13.16 4.58
C SER A 152 7.94 -12.75 3.77
N SER A 153 6.75 -12.76 4.37
CA SER A 153 5.51 -12.29 3.74
C SER A 153 5.64 -10.84 3.27
N GLY A 154 6.25 -9.96 4.07
CA GLY A 154 6.48 -8.56 3.68
C GLY A 154 7.35 -8.40 2.43
N ALA A 155 8.35 -9.28 2.23
CA ALA A 155 9.18 -9.26 1.03
C ALA A 155 8.38 -9.70 -0.21
N TRP A 156 7.55 -10.74 -0.08
CA TRP A 156 6.64 -11.16 -1.15
C TRP A 156 5.57 -10.12 -1.46
N ALA A 157 5.01 -9.46 -0.45
CA ALA A 157 4.13 -8.30 -0.64
C ALA A 157 4.83 -7.21 -1.47
N SER A 158 6.09 -6.88 -1.17
CA SER A 158 6.86 -5.92 -1.95
C SER A 158 7.07 -6.36 -3.40
N ARG A 159 7.25 -7.66 -3.67
CA ARG A 159 7.33 -8.19 -5.04
C ARG A 159 6.02 -8.03 -5.78
N MET A 160 4.90 -8.30 -5.11
CA MET A 160 3.56 -8.12 -5.67
C MET A 160 3.26 -6.65 -5.97
N VAL A 161 3.73 -5.73 -5.11
CA VAL A 161 3.67 -4.29 -5.37
C VAL A 161 4.50 -3.93 -6.62
N GLY A 162 5.74 -4.41 -6.73
CA GLY A 162 6.55 -4.19 -7.93
C GLY A 162 5.87 -4.71 -9.21
N ALA A 163 5.38 -5.94 -9.18
CA ALA A 163 4.73 -6.59 -10.33
C ALA A 163 3.42 -5.89 -10.76
N GLY A 164 2.52 -5.60 -9.81
CA GLY A 164 1.28 -4.87 -10.09
C GLY A 164 1.56 -3.45 -10.60
N GLY A 165 2.59 -2.79 -10.07
CA GLY A 165 3.06 -1.48 -10.54
C GLY A 165 3.58 -1.50 -11.99
N ILE A 166 4.35 -2.51 -12.35
CA ILE A 166 4.85 -2.69 -13.73
C ILE A 166 3.66 -2.78 -14.69
N ILE A 167 2.68 -3.64 -14.41
CA ILE A 167 1.50 -3.84 -15.26
C ILE A 167 0.70 -2.53 -15.35
N GLY A 168 0.49 -1.86 -14.22
CA GLY A 168 -0.30 -0.62 -14.16
C GLY A 168 0.34 0.54 -14.91
N PHE A 169 1.57 0.91 -14.56
CA PHE A 169 2.23 2.05 -15.19
C PHE A 169 2.66 1.77 -16.65
N TYR A 170 2.90 0.50 -17.02
CA TYR A 170 3.10 0.16 -18.43
C TYR A 170 1.82 0.37 -19.25
N SER A 171 0.69 -0.13 -18.75
CA SER A 171 -0.61 0.07 -19.37
C SER A 171 -0.95 1.57 -19.48
N GLY A 172 -0.45 2.39 -18.55
CA GLY A 172 -0.59 3.84 -18.63
C GLY A 172 0.31 4.55 -19.66
N THR A 173 1.43 3.92 -20.02
CA THR A 173 2.34 4.40 -21.06
C THR A 173 1.87 3.97 -22.46
N ALA A 174 1.30 2.77 -22.56
CA ALA A 174 0.82 2.18 -23.80
C ALA A 174 -0.46 2.89 -24.29
N ALA A 175 -0.65 2.95 -25.62
CA ALA A 175 -1.90 3.45 -26.20
C ALA A 175 -2.95 2.33 -26.23
N LEU A 176 -3.57 2.02 -25.08
CA LEU A 176 -4.48 0.88 -24.92
C LEU A 176 -5.60 0.81 -25.98
N PRO A 177 -6.26 1.91 -26.37
CA PRO A 177 -7.27 1.88 -27.45
C PRO A 177 -6.73 1.40 -28.79
N LYS A 178 -5.42 1.58 -29.06
CA LYS A 178 -4.77 1.07 -30.28
C LYS A 178 -4.40 -0.41 -30.15
N LEU A 179 -4.02 -0.86 -28.96
CA LEU A 179 -3.66 -2.27 -28.73
C LEU A 179 -4.90 -3.18 -28.62
N PHE A 180 -5.98 -2.68 -28.04
CA PHE A 180 -7.21 -3.44 -27.78
C PHE A 180 -8.45 -2.69 -28.30
N PRO A 181 -8.58 -2.51 -29.63
CA PRO A 181 -9.70 -1.76 -30.20
C PRO A 181 -11.07 -2.40 -29.88
N ALA A 182 -11.10 -3.72 -29.66
CA ALA A 182 -12.31 -4.44 -29.26
C ALA A 182 -12.81 -4.09 -27.84
N LEU A 183 -11.95 -3.57 -26.96
CA LEU A 183 -12.31 -3.21 -25.59
C LEU A 183 -12.81 -1.76 -25.45
N GLY A 184 -12.72 -0.95 -26.51
CA GLY A 184 -13.26 0.40 -26.58
C GLY A 184 -12.24 1.46 -27.03
N THR A 185 -12.65 2.72 -26.96
CA THR A 185 -11.87 3.89 -27.42
C THR A 185 -11.23 4.67 -26.28
N SER A 186 -11.71 4.49 -25.04
CA SER A 186 -11.24 5.22 -23.86
C SER A 186 -10.10 4.48 -23.14
N GLN A 187 -8.98 5.16 -22.96
CA GLN A 187 -7.81 4.64 -22.22
C GLN A 187 -8.19 4.26 -20.79
N ILE A 188 -8.93 5.13 -20.09
CA ILE A 188 -9.33 4.91 -18.68
C ILE A 188 -10.31 3.74 -18.57
N ALA A 189 -11.25 3.60 -19.52
CA ALA A 189 -12.19 2.49 -19.50
C ALA A 189 -11.51 1.12 -19.68
N ILE A 190 -10.62 0.99 -20.66
CA ILE A 190 -9.87 -0.26 -20.90
C ILE A 190 -8.98 -0.57 -19.68
N MET A 191 -8.32 0.44 -19.12
CA MET A 191 -7.48 0.30 -17.94
C MET A 191 -8.28 -0.20 -16.73
N SER A 192 -9.42 0.43 -16.44
CA SER A 192 -10.31 0.05 -15.35
C SER A 192 -10.89 -1.35 -15.53
N PHE A 193 -11.19 -1.74 -16.76
CA PHE A 193 -11.65 -3.10 -17.07
C PHE A 193 -10.57 -4.15 -16.76
N LEU A 194 -9.34 -3.94 -17.25
CA LEU A 194 -8.20 -4.83 -16.98
C LEU A 194 -7.86 -4.88 -15.47
N ALA A 195 -7.86 -3.72 -14.80
CA ALA A 195 -7.61 -3.63 -13.37
C ALA A 195 -8.70 -4.35 -12.56
N SER A 196 -9.97 -4.24 -12.98
CA SER A 196 -11.10 -4.94 -12.35
C SER A 196 -10.99 -6.45 -12.47
N ILE A 197 -10.63 -6.97 -13.66
CA ILE A 197 -10.40 -8.40 -13.87
C ILE A 197 -9.25 -8.89 -13.00
N ALA A 198 -8.12 -8.19 -12.99
CA ALA A 198 -6.97 -8.57 -12.19
C ALA A 198 -7.27 -8.55 -10.69
N LEU A 199 -7.99 -7.52 -10.20
CA LEU A 199 -8.43 -7.45 -8.81
C LEU A 199 -9.34 -8.64 -8.48
N LEU A 200 -10.36 -8.91 -9.31
CA LEU A 200 -11.28 -10.02 -9.08
C LEU A 200 -10.56 -11.36 -9.05
N ILE A 201 -9.72 -11.66 -10.05
CA ILE A 201 -8.99 -12.94 -10.15
C ILE A 201 -8.09 -13.14 -8.93
N THR A 202 -7.25 -12.16 -8.59
CA THR A 202 -6.29 -12.30 -7.49
C THR A 202 -6.98 -12.47 -6.13
N GLN A 203 -8.05 -11.70 -5.88
CA GLN A 203 -8.81 -11.72 -4.62
C GLN A 203 -9.63 -13.00 -4.49
N PHE A 204 -10.32 -13.40 -5.57
CA PHE A 204 -11.12 -14.62 -5.62
C PHE A 204 -10.27 -15.88 -5.48
N PHE A 205 -9.18 -15.98 -6.26
CA PHE A 205 -8.29 -17.13 -6.21
C PHE A 205 -7.70 -17.33 -4.82
N THR A 206 -7.22 -16.26 -4.19
CA THR A 206 -6.70 -16.32 -2.83
C THR A 206 -7.79 -16.68 -1.81
N SER A 207 -8.99 -16.13 -1.97
CA SER A 207 -10.11 -16.40 -1.07
C SER A 207 -10.61 -17.85 -1.13
N ILE A 208 -10.43 -18.54 -2.26
CA ILE A 208 -10.73 -19.98 -2.39
C ILE A 208 -9.57 -20.82 -1.86
N CYS A 209 -8.34 -20.50 -2.27
CA CYS A 209 -7.21 -21.37 -2.01
C CYS A 209 -6.71 -21.29 -0.57
N VAL A 210 -6.74 -20.13 0.07
CA VAL A 210 -6.37 -20.02 1.48
C VAL A 210 -7.48 -20.69 2.32
N ILE A 211 -7.25 -21.14 3.56
CA ILE A 211 -8.27 -21.59 4.54
C ILE A 211 -8.10 -20.77 5.84
N GLU A 212 -9.17 -20.10 6.30
CA GLU A 212 -9.14 -19.17 7.43
C GLU A 212 -9.99 -19.76 8.56
N SER A 213 -9.53 -19.67 9.80
CA SER A 213 -10.30 -20.11 10.96
C SER A 213 -11.53 -19.22 11.15
N VAL A 214 -12.70 -19.83 11.31
CA VAL A 214 -13.94 -19.12 11.65
C VAL A 214 -13.81 -18.53 13.05
N HIS A 215 -14.10 -17.24 13.22
CA HIS A 215 -14.08 -16.60 14.54
C HIS A 215 -15.31 -17.06 15.34
N THR A 216 -15.14 -18.04 16.22
CA THR A 216 -16.14 -18.40 17.23
C THR A 216 -16.09 -17.38 18.34
N SER A 217 -17.03 -16.44 18.34
CA SER A 217 -17.14 -15.41 19.38
C SER A 217 -17.48 -16.08 20.72
N THR A 218 -16.49 -16.24 21.60
CA THR A 218 -16.64 -16.61 23.02
C THR A 218 -16.78 -15.36 23.92
N ALA A 219 -17.27 -14.24 23.38
CA ALA A 219 -17.60 -13.07 24.20
C ALA A 219 -19.03 -13.21 24.77
N PRO A 220 -19.25 -12.99 26.09
CA PRO A 220 -20.59 -12.92 26.65
C PRO A 220 -21.38 -11.83 25.92
N ARG A 221 -22.59 -12.15 25.46
CA ARG A 221 -23.51 -11.17 24.84
C ARG A 221 -23.86 -10.09 25.86
N HIS A 222 -23.09 -9.01 25.90
CA HIS A 222 -23.47 -7.86 26.68
C HIS A 222 -24.68 -7.19 26.00
N SER A 223 -25.78 -7.16 26.75
CA SER A 223 -27.07 -6.54 26.43
C SER A 223 -26.90 -5.17 25.76
N LEU A 224 -27.28 -5.09 24.49
CA LEU A 224 -27.38 -3.85 23.70
C LEU A 224 -28.61 -3.05 24.12
N LYS A 225 -28.59 -2.43 25.31
CA LYS A 225 -29.52 -1.33 25.62
C LYS A 225 -28.79 -0.22 26.41
N SER A 226 -28.73 0.95 25.79
CA SER A 226 -28.22 2.23 26.30
C SER A 226 -26.69 2.45 26.17
N HIS A 227 -26.28 3.67 25.75
CA HIS A 227 -24.91 4.19 25.53
C HIS A 227 -24.41 4.45 24.08
N ARG A 228 -25.29 4.82 23.14
CA ARG A 228 -24.88 5.33 21.81
C ARG A 228 -24.02 6.61 21.85
N ARG A 229 -24.10 7.41 22.93
CA ARG A 229 -23.38 8.70 23.06
C ARG A 229 -21.93 8.59 23.57
N PHE A 230 -21.57 7.52 24.27
CA PHE A 230 -20.20 7.28 24.77
C PHE A 230 -19.40 6.27 23.94
N TRP A 231 -20.04 5.62 22.97
CA TRP A 231 -19.41 4.58 22.14
C TRP A 231 -18.14 5.04 21.41
N LEU A 232 -18.12 6.26 20.87
CA LEU A 232 -16.91 6.82 20.24
C LEU A 232 -15.80 7.05 21.27
N PHE A 233 -16.13 7.65 22.42
CA PHE A 233 -15.16 7.90 23.51
C PHE A 233 -14.59 6.60 24.08
N GLU A 234 -15.41 5.55 24.23
CA GLU A 234 -14.95 4.23 24.67
C GLU A 234 -14.01 3.58 23.65
N ARG A 235 -14.31 3.68 22.34
CA ARG A 235 -13.39 3.19 21.29
C ARG A 235 -12.11 4.01 21.24
N PHE A 236 -12.16 5.33 21.40
CA PHE A 236 -10.94 6.16 21.52
C PHE A 236 -10.14 5.83 22.78
N ALA A 237 -10.79 5.61 23.92
CA ALA A 237 -10.14 5.23 25.17
C ALA A 237 -9.55 3.81 25.10
N ALA A 238 -10.22 2.87 24.45
CA ALA A 238 -9.73 1.52 24.19
C ALA A 238 -8.58 1.51 23.17
N ALA A 239 -8.67 2.31 22.11
CA ALA A 239 -7.58 2.51 21.16
C ALA A 239 -6.34 3.15 21.83
N ARG A 240 -6.55 4.15 22.69
CA ARG A 240 -5.47 4.77 23.48
C ARG A 240 -4.81 3.79 24.45
N ARG A 241 -5.60 2.93 25.10
CA ARG A 241 -5.08 1.87 25.98
C ARG A 241 -4.28 0.85 25.18
N SER A 242 -4.80 0.39 24.04
CA SER A 242 -4.12 -0.56 23.14
C SER A 242 -2.82 0.03 22.58
N LEU A 243 -2.81 1.31 22.20
CA LEU A 243 -1.60 1.99 21.74
C LEU A 243 -0.54 2.09 22.85
N ARG A 244 -0.95 2.25 24.11
CA ARG A 244 -0.04 2.27 25.27
C ARG A 244 0.51 0.89 25.62
N SER A 245 -0.24 -0.19 25.39
CA SER A 245 0.20 -1.56 25.68
C SER A 245 1.12 -2.16 24.61
N LEU A 246 1.32 -1.49 23.48
CA LEU A 246 2.20 -2.00 22.42
C LEU A 246 3.68 -2.09 22.85
N PRO A 247 4.43 -3.10 22.35
CA PRO A 247 5.88 -3.13 22.44
C PRO A 247 6.52 -1.87 21.86
N HIS A 248 7.71 -1.54 22.35
CA HIS A 248 8.44 -0.32 21.94
C HIS A 248 8.73 -0.32 20.43
N GLU A 249 9.07 -1.48 19.89
CA GLU A 249 9.38 -1.70 18.47
C GLU A 249 8.20 -1.31 17.58
N VAL A 250 6.98 -1.73 17.94
CA VAL A 250 5.77 -1.44 17.17
C VAL A 250 5.40 0.04 17.25
N LYS A 251 5.55 0.67 18.44
CA LYS A 251 5.34 2.12 18.61
C LYS A 251 6.30 2.93 17.74
N SER A 252 7.57 2.54 17.73
CA SER A 252 8.60 3.20 16.91
C SER A 252 8.31 3.05 15.42
N VAL A 253 7.92 1.84 14.95
CA VAL A 253 7.50 1.64 13.55
C VAL A 253 6.31 2.52 13.17
N CYS A 254 5.30 2.63 14.05
CA CYS A 254 4.15 3.49 13.82
C CYS A 254 4.54 4.98 13.69
N ALA A 255 5.42 5.47 14.57
CA ALA A 255 5.92 6.84 14.50
C ALA A 255 6.75 7.10 13.22
N ILE A 256 7.63 6.18 12.85
CA ILE A 256 8.41 6.29 11.60
C ILE A 256 7.49 6.31 10.38
N GLN A 257 6.50 5.41 10.34
CA GLN A 257 5.56 5.34 9.22
C GLN A 257 4.68 6.57 9.12
N PHE A 258 4.31 7.17 10.24
CA PHE A 258 3.55 8.41 10.24
C PHE A 258 4.26 9.50 9.41
N PHE A 259 5.53 9.77 9.71
CA PHE A 259 6.31 10.79 8.99
C PHE A 259 6.67 10.34 7.56
N SER A 260 6.98 9.06 7.37
CA SER A 260 7.27 8.48 6.04
C SER A 260 6.10 8.68 5.07
N TRP A 261 4.87 8.40 5.52
CA TRP A 261 3.67 8.49 4.68
C TRP A 261 3.24 9.92 4.37
N MET A 262 3.64 10.92 5.16
CA MET A 262 3.53 12.33 4.77
C MET A 262 4.36 12.67 3.52
N GLY A 263 5.40 11.89 3.21
CA GLY A 263 6.19 12.02 1.98
C GLY A 263 5.69 11.15 0.83
N TRP A 264 5.35 9.89 1.11
CA TRP A 264 4.89 8.96 0.08
C TRP A 264 3.57 9.37 -0.55
N PHE A 265 2.63 9.86 0.25
CA PHE A 265 1.29 10.18 -0.25
C PHE A 265 1.32 11.23 -1.37
N PRO A 266 1.95 12.42 -1.21
CA PRO A 266 2.09 13.36 -2.31
C PRO A 266 2.87 12.80 -3.50
N ALA A 267 3.92 12.03 -3.27
CA ALA A 267 4.72 11.45 -4.35
C ALA A 267 3.88 10.51 -5.24
N MET A 268 2.99 9.72 -4.63
CA MET A 268 2.10 8.80 -5.34
C MET A 268 1.04 9.52 -6.18
N PHE A 269 0.33 10.50 -5.62
CA PHE A 269 -0.82 11.13 -6.29
C PHE A 269 -0.47 12.36 -7.14
N PHE A 270 0.60 13.07 -6.78
CA PHE A 270 1.04 14.26 -7.49
C PHE A 270 2.27 14.03 -8.35
N GLY A 271 2.97 12.90 -8.19
CA GLY A 271 4.21 12.63 -8.94
C GLY A 271 4.00 12.60 -10.45
N THR A 272 3.00 11.89 -10.95
CA THR A 272 2.70 11.81 -12.40
C THR A 272 2.35 13.18 -12.97
N VAL A 273 1.52 13.95 -12.27
CA VAL A 273 1.15 15.33 -12.65
C VAL A 273 2.37 16.25 -12.63
N TRP A 274 3.24 16.14 -11.62
CA TRP A 274 4.45 16.96 -11.53
C TRP A 274 5.42 16.68 -12.68
N ILE A 275 5.62 15.41 -13.05
CA ILE A 275 6.45 15.04 -14.20
C ILE A 275 5.80 15.54 -15.50
N GLY A 276 4.48 15.47 -15.63
CA GLY A 276 3.74 16.05 -16.74
C GLY A 276 3.93 17.56 -16.86
N ASP A 277 3.89 18.29 -15.74
CA ASP A 277 4.20 19.74 -15.71
C ASP A 277 5.65 20.01 -16.16
N ILE A 278 6.62 19.20 -15.74
CA ILE A 278 8.02 19.31 -16.21
C ILE A 278 8.11 19.07 -17.72
N TYR A 279 7.41 18.07 -18.24
CA TYR A 279 7.37 17.77 -19.68
C TYR A 279 6.83 18.94 -20.49
N ILE A 280 5.69 19.51 -20.10
CA ILE A 280 5.08 20.65 -20.79
C ILE A 280 6.04 21.85 -20.77
N ASN A 281 6.62 22.16 -19.61
CA ASN A 281 7.55 23.28 -19.48
C ASN A 281 8.83 23.08 -20.29
N GLU A 282 9.37 21.86 -20.36
CA GLU A 282 10.54 21.55 -21.18
C GLU A 282 10.21 21.66 -22.68
N ALA A 283 9.07 21.11 -23.13
CA ALA A 283 8.64 21.20 -24.54
C ALA A 283 8.51 22.65 -25.02
N LEU A 284 7.88 23.51 -24.20
CA LEU A 284 7.72 24.94 -24.52
C LEU A 284 9.06 25.68 -24.54
N ARG A 285 9.98 25.36 -23.63
CA ARG A 285 11.34 25.93 -23.63
C ARG A 285 12.15 25.52 -24.88
N LEU A 286 11.86 24.34 -25.43
CA LEU A 286 12.49 23.84 -26.65
C LEU A 286 11.78 24.30 -27.94
N GLY A 287 10.76 25.16 -27.83
CA GLY A 287 10.10 25.78 -28.99
C GLY A 287 8.90 25.02 -29.55
N ASP A 288 8.24 24.15 -28.75
CA ASP A 288 6.97 23.54 -29.16
C ASP A 288 5.90 24.63 -29.42
N PRO A 289 5.24 24.64 -30.59
CA PRO A 289 4.28 25.68 -30.96
C PRO A 289 2.92 25.56 -30.24
N ARG A 290 2.66 24.44 -29.55
CA ARG A 290 1.39 24.19 -28.86
C ARG A 290 1.26 25.03 -27.59
N SER A 291 0.03 25.30 -27.17
CA SER A 291 -0.22 26.01 -25.90
C SER A 291 -0.16 25.08 -24.69
N VAL A 292 0.05 25.63 -23.49
CA VAL A 292 -0.03 24.90 -22.20
C VAL A 292 -1.41 24.23 -22.00
N THR A 293 -2.43 24.71 -22.70
CA THR A 293 -3.81 24.19 -22.62
C THR A 293 -4.14 23.11 -23.64
N ASP A 294 -3.21 22.81 -24.55
CA ASP A 294 -3.40 21.81 -25.58
C ASP A 294 -3.65 20.40 -24.97
N PRO A 295 -4.77 19.74 -25.30
CA PRO A 295 -5.13 18.44 -24.74
C PRO A 295 -4.16 17.33 -25.17
N THR A 296 -3.58 17.41 -26.37
CA THR A 296 -2.61 16.42 -26.86
C THR A 296 -1.30 16.51 -26.09
N LEU A 297 -0.81 17.72 -25.84
CA LEU A 297 0.41 17.97 -25.07
C LEU A 297 0.25 17.49 -23.61
N ARG A 298 -0.94 17.69 -23.01
CA ARG A 298 -1.25 17.16 -21.67
C ARG A 298 -1.33 15.65 -21.64
N ALA A 299 -1.95 15.03 -22.65
CA ALA A 299 -2.01 13.58 -22.76
C ALA A 299 -0.61 12.97 -22.91
N GLU A 300 0.28 13.60 -23.68
CA GLU A 300 1.71 13.25 -23.76
C GLU A 300 2.38 13.36 -22.39
N GLY A 301 2.21 14.48 -21.67
CA GLY A 301 2.73 14.68 -20.32
C GLY A 301 2.30 13.59 -19.34
N THR A 302 1.01 13.20 -19.36
CA THR A 302 0.48 12.09 -18.54
C THR A 302 1.17 10.76 -18.86
N ARG A 303 1.38 10.45 -20.15
CA ARG A 303 2.09 9.22 -20.56
C ARG A 303 3.55 9.23 -20.11
N ILE A 304 4.22 10.38 -20.20
CA ILE A 304 5.60 10.55 -19.73
C ILE A 304 5.69 10.36 -18.21
N GLY A 305 4.74 10.92 -17.45
CA GLY A 305 4.62 10.70 -16.00
C GLY A 305 4.41 9.22 -15.65
N SER A 306 3.50 8.54 -16.36
CA SER A 306 3.27 7.11 -16.20
C SER A 306 4.53 6.28 -16.50
N ARG A 307 5.26 6.64 -17.57
CA ARG A 307 6.52 5.97 -17.95
C ARG A 307 7.60 6.09 -16.89
N ALA A 308 7.72 7.25 -16.23
CA ALA A 308 8.66 7.41 -15.14
C ALA A 308 8.32 6.52 -13.93
N MET A 309 7.03 6.44 -13.58
CA MET A 309 6.56 5.55 -12.52
C MET A 309 6.74 4.06 -12.89
N PHE A 310 6.63 3.71 -14.17
CA PHE A 310 6.93 2.36 -14.67
C PHE A 310 8.37 1.96 -14.38
N TYR A 311 9.35 2.84 -14.62
CA TYR A 311 10.75 2.55 -14.25
C TYR A 311 10.92 2.42 -12.73
N GLY A 312 10.19 3.22 -11.94
CA GLY A 312 10.15 3.07 -10.49
C GLY A 312 9.58 1.73 -10.03
N ALA A 313 8.52 1.25 -10.67
CA ALA A 313 7.93 -0.05 -10.39
C ALA A 313 8.85 -1.20 -10.80
N LEU A 314 9.54 -1.10 -11.94
CA LEU A 314 10.57 -2.05 -12.35
C LEU A 314 11.69 -2.13 -11.31
N LEU A 315 12.19 -0.98 -10.87
CA LEU A 315 13.24 -0.94 -9.85
C LEU A 315 12.74 -1.45 -8.50
N THR A 316 11.48 -1.19 -8.13
CA THR A 316 10.83 -1.77 -6.94
C THR A 316 10.84 -3.30 -7.02
N PHE A 317 10.41 -3.86 -8.15
CA PHE A 317 10.36 -5.31 -8.36
C PHE A 317 11.75 -5.95 -8.26
N VAL A 318 12.72 -5.42 -9.02
CA VAL A 318 14.11 -5.90 -8.99
C VAL A 318 14.69 -5.82 -7.57
N THR A 319 14.51 -4.69 -6.90
CA THR A 319 15.01 -4.48 -5.53
C THR A 319 14.34 -5.42 -4.55
N SER A 320 13.04 -5.68 -4.66
CA SER A 320 12.32 -6.61 -3.77
C SER A 320 12.76 -8.08 -3.92
N ILE A 321 13.39 -8.43 -5.05
CA ILE A 321 14.02 -9.74 -5.27
C ILE A 321 15.43 -9.74 -4.71
N LEU A 322 16.23 -8.71 -5.03
CA LEU A 322 17.66 -8.67 -4.72
C LEU A 322 17.97 -8.29 -3.27
N LEU A 323 17.26 -7.31 -2.71
CA LEU A 323 17.55 -6.72 -1.40
C LEU A 323 17.57 -7.74 -0.25
N PRO A 324 16.64 -8.72 -0.17
CA PRO A 324 16.72 -9.85 0.74
C PRO A 324 18.08 -10.54 0.86
N TYR A 325 18.84 -10.67 -0.22
CA TYR A 325 20.14 -11.34 -0.22
C TYR A 325 21.24 -10.53 0.48
N PHE A 326 21.06 -9.21 0.60
CA PHE A 326 22.04 -8.29 1.19
C PHE A 326 21.71 -7.90 2.64
N VAL A 327 20.54 -8.26 3.14
CA VAL A 327 20.10 -7.92 4.50
C VAL A 327 20.34 -9.08 5.45
N LYS A 328 21.16 -8.87 6.49
CA LYS A 328 21.30 -9.80 7.61
C LYS A 328 20.43 -9.35 8.76
N ASN A 329 19.68 -10.28 9.35
CA ASN A 329 19.06 -10.08 10.65
C ASN A 329 19.42 -11.26 11.56
N PRO A 330 20.29 -11.06 12.58
CA PRO A 330 20.72 -12.14 13.47
C PRO A 330 19.54 -12.76 14.24
N ASP A 331 18.49 -11.99 14.56
CA ASP A 331 17.27 -12.47 15.22
C ASP A 331 16.41 -13.40 14.33
N LEU A 332 16.46 -13.23 13.00
CA LEU A 332 15.74 -14.11 12.06
C LEU A 332 16.46 -15.46 11.93
N ARG A 333 17.80 -15.44 11.80
CA ARG A 333 18.62 -16.66 11.72
C ARG A 333 18.69 -17.43 13.03
N ALA A 334 18.79 -16.75 14.18
CA ALA A 334 18.86 -17.38 15.50
C ALA A 334 17.57 -18.14 15.87
N ARG A 335 16.46 -17.87 15.16
CA ARG A 335 15.15 -18.49 15.37
C ARG A 335 14.76 -19.49 14.27
N GLY A 336 15.73 -19.96 13.48
CA GLY A 336 15.50 -20.97 12.44
C GLY A 336 14.76 -20.46 11.19
N MET A 337 14.55 -19.15 11.03
CA MET A 337 13.98 -18.61 9.79
C MET A 337 15.08 -18.54 8.72
N GLU A 338 14.93 -19.35 7.66
CA GLU A 338 15.86 -19.36 6.54
C GLU A 338 16.05 -17.97 5.94
N SER A 339 17.27 -17.71 5.45
CA SER A 339 17.59 -16.51 4.69
C SER A 339 16.85 -16.51 3.37
N LEU A 340 15.63 -15.94 3.32
CA LEU A 340 14.86 -15.59 2.11
C LEU A 340 15.16 -16.51 0.91
N SER A 341 15.11 -17.83 1.14
CA SER A 341 15.25 -18.81 0.09
C SER A 341 13.91 -18.84 -0.64
N LEU A 342 13.96 -18.92 -1.96
CA LEU A 342 12.78 -19.19 -2.77
C LEU A 342 12.23 -20.58 -2.39
N GLY A 343 11.43 -20.65 -1.34
CA GLY A 343 10.62 -21.82 -0.97
C GLY A 343 11.36 -23.16 -0.93
N ALA A 344 12.60 -23.23 -0.44
CA ALA A 344 13.31 -24.49 -0.34
C ALA A 344 13.01 -25.17 1.01
N GLU A 345 12.27 -26.28 0.97
CA GLU A 345 12.44 -27.33 1.98
C GLU A 345 13.77 -28.03 1.69
N GLU A 346 14.56 -28.31 2.74
CA GLU A 346 15.78 -29.15 2.71
C GLU A 346 15.52 -30.61 2.26
N GLY A 347 14.29 -31.00 1.92
CA GLY A 347 13.89 -32.40 1.70
C GLY A 347 13.74 -32.89 0.25
N SER A 348 13.86 -32.04 -0.79
CA SER A 348 13.68 -32.50 -2.18
C SER A 348 14.82 -32.03 -3.10
N GLY A 349 15.64 -32.98 -3.54
CA GLY A 349 16.88 -32.78 -4.30
C GLY A 349 16.75 -32.25 -5.72
N ALA A 350 15.74 -31.43 -6.05
CA ALA A 350 15.46 -31.02 -7.43
C ALA A 350 15.54 -29.51 -7.72
N VAL A 351 15.70 -28.62 -6.72
CA VAL A 351 15.94 -27.19 -6.98
C VAL A 351 17.08 -26.70 -6.10
N ARG A 352 18.32 -26.95 -6.54
CA ARG A 352 19.48 -26.22 -6.02
C ARG A 352 19.25 -24.74 -6.33
N SER A 353 18.98 -23.98 -5.28
CA SER A 353 19.03 -22.52 -5.28
C SER A 353 20.30 -22.07 -6.01
N ALA A 354 20.16 -21.09 -6.90
CA ALA A 354 21.32 -20.39 -7.41
C ALA A 354 22.08 -19.85 -6.19
N PRO A 355 23.37 -20.22 -5.99
CA PRO A 355 24.13 -19.70 -4.87
C PRO A 355 24.10 -18.16 -4.94
N PRO A 356 24.11 -17.45 -3.80
CA PRO A 356 24.28 -16.00 -3.83
C PRO A 356 25.48 -15.67 -4.73
N PRO A 357 25.39 -14.65 -5.60
CA PRO A 357 26.43 -14.37 -6.59
C PRO A 357 27.79 -14.33 -5.89
N ARG A 358 28.65 -15.30 -6.23
CA ARG A 358 29.95 -15.52 -5.58
C ARG A 358 30.78 -14.23 -5.73
N GLY A 359 30.94 -13.47 -4.65
CA GLY A 359 31.79 -12.27 -4.63
C GLY A 359 31.38 -11.17 -3.67
N PHE A 360 30.11 -11.07 -3.26
CA PHE A 360 29.63 -9.96 -2.42
C PHE A 360 29.45 -10.39 -0.95
N LYS A 361 30.43 -10.11 -0.09
CA LYS A 361 30.38 -10.34 1.37
C LYS A 361 29.75 -9.18 2.16
N PHE A 362 29.19 -8.18 1.49
CA PHE A 362 28.63 -6.99 2.13
C PHE A 362 27.21 -7.26 2.61
N THR A 363 26.93 -7.02 3.89
CA THR A 363 25.61 -7.24 4.49
C THR A 363 25.20 -6.09 5.39
N ILE A 364 23.98 -5.58 5.21
CA ILE A 364 23.40 -4.44 5.95
C ILE A 364 22.32 -4.94 6.91
N GLY A 365 22.16 -4.29 8.07
CA GLY A 365 21.05 -4.55 8.99
C GLY A 365 19.70 -4.02 8.47
N LEU A 366 18.60 -4.69 8.77
CA LEU A 366 17.26 -4.36 8.26
C LEU A 366 16.84 -2.90 8.53
N SER A 367 17.10 -2.40 9.74
CA SER A 367 16.79 -1.03 10.17
C SER A 367 17.69 0.03 9.53
N LEU A 368 18.98 -0.27 9.30
CA LEU A 368 19.88 0.62 8.57
C LEU A 368 19.47 0.72 7.09
N CYS A 369 19.07 -0.40 6.49
CA CYS A 369 18.54 -0.42 5.12
C CYS A 369 17.32 0.49 4.99
N TRP A 370 16.40 0.44 5.96
CA TRP A 370 15.21 1.29 5.97
C TRP A 370 15.54 2.77 6.20
N GLN A 371 16.50 3.06 7.08
CA GLN A 371 16.99 4.41 7.29
C GLN A 371 17.57 5.02 6.00
N LEU A 372 18.42 4.26 5.31
CA LEU A 372 19.02 4.70 4.04
C LEU A 372 17.95 4.93 2.97
N ALA A 373 16.89 4.12 2.94
CA ALA A 373 15.76 4.34 2.05
C ALA A 373 15.02 5.64 2.36
N HIS A 374 14.76 5.96 3.63
CA HIS A 374 14.14 7.24 4.00
C HIS A 374 15.01 8.46 3.68
N ILE A 375 16.32 8.35 3.87
CA ILE A 375 17.27 9.41 3.49
C ILE A 375 17.23 9.60 1.98
N THR A 376 17.38 8.51 1.22
CA THR A 376 17.37 8.54 -0.25
C THR A 376 16.06 9.12 -0.76
N PHE A 377 14.91 8.65 -0.27
CA PHE A 377 13.60 9.18 -0.64
C PHE A 377 13.44 10.67 -0.31
N GLY A 378 13.88 11.08 0.88
CA GLY A 378 13.83 12.48 1.31
C GLY A 378 14.66 13.40 0.42
N LEU A 379 15.89 13.00 0.10
CA LEU A 379 16.79 13.75 -0.78
C LEU A 379 16.25 13.81 -2.22
N LEU A 380 15.68 12.72 -2.73
CA LEU A 380 15.06 12.67 -4.05
C LEU A 380 13.87 13.64 -4.16
N LEU A 381 13.04 13.72 -3.12
CA LEU A 381 11.92 14.66 -3.07
C LEU A 381 12.37 16.12 -2.93
N LEU A 382 13.41 16.40 -2.14
CA LEU A 382 14.01 17.74 -2.06
C LEU A 382 14.65 18.17 -3.38
N ALA A 383 15.24 17.22 -4.12
CA ALA A 383 15.87 17.48 -5.41
C ALA A 383 14.85 17.93 -6.48
N THR A 384 13.55 17.66 -6.32
CA THR A 384 12.49 18.16 -7.21
C THR A 384 12.52 19.69 -7.36
N GLY A 385 13.05 20.41 -6.37
CA GLY A 385 13.28 21.85 -6.40
C GLY A 385 14.15 22.35 -7.56
N PHE A 386 15.08 21.51 -8.03
CA PHE A 386 16.12 21.89 -8.98
C PHE A 386 15.92 21.27 -10.37
N VAL A 387 14.83 20.53 -10.57
CA VAL A 387 14.61 19.74 -11.78
C VAL A 387 13.88 20.55 -12.83
N THR A 388 14.45 20.59 -14.02
CA THR A 388 13.89 21.28 -15.19
C THR A 388 13.75 20.40 -16.42
N SER A 389 14.27 19.17 -16.38
CA SER A 389 14.21 18.21 -17.49
C SER A 389 13.48 16.93 -17.11
N VAL A 390 12.80 16.35 -18.09
CA VAL A 390 12.06 15.09 -18.01
C VAL A 390 12.99 13.94 -17.67
N ARG A 391 14.24 13.96 -18.16
CA ARG A 391 15.24 12.93 -17.84
C ARG A 391 15.56 12.91 -16.34
N ALA A 392 15.81 14.09 -15.76
CA ALA A 392 16.07 14.21 -14.33
C ALA A 392 14.82 13.87 -13.50
N ALA A 393 13.64 14.33 -13.92
CA ALA A 393 12.37 13.99 -13.28
C ALA A 393 12.11 12.46 -13.28
N THR A 394 12.37 11.82 -14.41
CA THR A 394 12.27 10.36 -14.57
C THR A 394 13.26 9.63 -13.67
N ALA A 395 14.51 10.08 -13.60
CA ALA A 395 15.52 9.47 -12.73
C ALA A 395 15.13 9.53 -11.26
N ILE A 396 14.58 10.66 -10.80
CA ILE A 396 14.12 10.83 -9.42
C ILE A 396 13.05 9.79 -9.07
N PHE A 397 11.98 9.69 -9.87
CA PHE A 397 10.89 8.76 -9.60
C PHE A 397 11.24 7.30 -9.88
N ALA A 398 12.17 7.03 -10.79
CA ALA A 398 12.73 5.69 -10.95
C ALA A 398 13.48 5.24 -9.69
N LEU A 399 14.36 6.09 -9.13
CA LEU A 399 15.15 5.80 -7.92
C LEU A 399 14.29 5.65 -6.65
N GLN A 400 13.11 6.27 -6.60
CA GLN A 400 12.14 6.02 -5.54
C GLN A 400 11.74 4.53 -5.46
N GLY A 401 11.87 3.77 -6.56
CA GLY A 401 11.63 2.33 -6.57
C GLY A 401 12.50 1.54 -5.57
N LEU A 402 13.74 1.96 -5.35
CA LEU A 402 14.62 1.38 -4.32
C LEU A 402 14.00 1.54 -2.92
N CYS A 403 13.46 2.74 -2.66
CA CYS A 403 12.88 3.12 -1.38
C CYS A 403 11.50 2.46 -1.17
N SER A 404 10.75 2.25 -2.25
CA SER A 404 9.46 1.57 -2.23
C SER A 404 9.62 0.12 -1.79
N ALA A 405 10.63 -0.59 -2.29
CA ALA A 405 10.85 -2.00 -1.93
C ALA A 405 11.09 -2.19 -0.43
N THR A 406 11.92 -1.32 0.18
CA THR A 406 12.14 -1.32 1.63
C THR A 406 10.89 -0.96 2.42
N THR A 407 10.12 0.04 1.96
CA THR A 407 8.94 0.56 2.68
C THR A 407 7.83 -0.49 2.75
N HIS A 408 7.68 -1.32 1.72
CA HIS A 408 6.68 -2.38 1.68
C HIS A 408 7.08 -3.66 2.41
N TRP A 409 8.35 -3.78 2.81
CA TRP A 409 8.90 -4.97 3.47
C TRP A 409 9.26 -4.73 4.95
N VAL A 410 10.16 -3.78 5.24
CA VAL A 410 10.81 -3.64 6.55
C VAL A 410 9.83 -3.44 7.71
N PRO A 411 8.84 -2.53 7.64
CA PRO A 411 7.92 -2.30 8.75
C PRO A 411 7.15 -3.56 9.14
N PHE A 412 6.73 -4.34 8.14
CA PHE A 412 5.95 -5.56 8.30
C PHE A 412 6.81 -6.67 8.90
N ALA A 413 8.07 -6.79 8.48
CA ALA A 413 9.01 -7.72 9.07
C ALA A 413 9.27 -7.42 10.55
N ILE A 414 9.47 -6.13 10.90
CA ILE A 414 9.67 -5.72 12.31
C ILE A 414 8.41 -6.03 13.14
N ILE A 415 7.22 -5.67 12.66
CA ILE A 415 5.95 -5.95 13.37
C ILE A 415 5.75 -7.45 13.58
N ALA A 416 5.99 -8.28 12.57
CA ALA A 416 5.90 -9.73 12.69
C ALA A 416 6.87 -10.27 13.77
N THR A 417 8.13 -9.80 13.77
CA THR A 417 9.10 -10.23 14.80
C THR A 417 8.73 -9.75 16.21
N ALA A 418 8.16 -8.55 16.34
CA ALA A 418 7.71 -8.00 17.62
C ALA A 418 6.49 -8.76 18.16
N ALA A 419 5.54 -9.11 17.29
CA ALA A 419 4.38 -9.94 17.66
C ALA A 419 4.80 -11.31 18.17
N HIS A 420 5.78 -11.94 17.51
CA HIS A 420 6.37 -13.19 18.00
C HIS A 420 7.03 -13.01 19.36
N LYS A 421 7.89 -12.00 19.53
CA LYS A 421 8.54 -11.71 20.84
C LYS A 421 7.52 -11.50 21.95
N ASP A 422 6.45 -10.80 21.66
CA ASP A 422 5.38 -10.49 22.62
C ASP A 422 4.57 -11.74 23.01
N ALA A 423 4.24 -12.59 22.04
CA ALA A 423 3.54 -13.86 22.28
C ALA A 423 4.35 -14.83 23.16
N PHE A 424 5.67 -14.91 22.94
CA PHE A 424 6.56 -15.75 23.76
C PHE A 424 6.68 -15.26 25.21
N LYS A 425 6.75 -13.93 25.44
CA LYS A 425 6.83 -13.37 26.80
C LYS A 425 5.60 -13.65 27.66
N THR A 426 4.47 -13.97 27.05
CA THR A 426 3.24 -14.33 27.75
C THR A 426 3.09 -15.82 28.04
N MET A 427 3.97 -16.69 27.51
CA MET A 427 4.11 -18.08 27.95
C MET A 427 4.97 -18.11 29.23
N GLY A 428 4.60 -18.92 30.23
CA GLY A 428 5.23 -18.87 31.56
C GLY A 428 6.63 -19.52 31.61
N PRO A 429 7.50 -19.16 32.59
CA PRO A 429 8.88 -19.68 32.67
C PRO A 429 8.99 -21.20 32.91
N ASN A 430 7.96 -21.85 33.45
CA ASN A 430 7.94 -23.31 33.60
C ASN A 430 7.68 -24.07 32.27
N GLU A 431 7.07 -23.41 31.28
CA GLU A 431 6.77 -23.99 29.96
C GLU A 431 8.00 -23.89 29.04
N GLU A 432 8.82 -22.84 29.20
CA GLU A 432 10.08 -22.62 28.47
C GLU A 432 11.13 -23.70 28.76
N TYR A 433 11.23 -24.16 30.01
CA TYR A 433 12.18 -25.20 30.44
C TYR A 433 11.84 -26.60 29.90
N LEU A 434 10.55 -26.88 29.66
CA LEU A 434 10.09 -28.15 29.11
C LEU A 434 10.27 -28.21 27.59
N ALA A 435 10.17 -27.08 26.87
CA ALA A 435 10.41 -27.04 25.43
C ALA A 435 11.92 -27.07 25.07
N GLY A 436 12.78 -26.46 25.90
CA GLY A 436 14.20 -26.29 25.58
C GLY A 436 15.12 -27.51 25.76
N ASN A 437 14.70 -28.53 26.51
CA ASN A 437 15.59 -29.61 26.98
C ASN A 437 15.30 -31.02 26.44
N LEU A 438 14.33 -31.19 25.53
CA LEU A 438 14.03 -32.51 24.97
C LEU A 438 14.61 -32.69 23.55
N PRO A 439 15.16 -33.87 23.23
CA PRO A 439 15.46 -34.25 21.85
C PRO A 439 14.21 -34.09 20.98
N ARG A 440 14.38 -33.61 19.73
CA ARG A 440 13.31 -33.32 18.75
C ARG A 440 12.24 -34.43 18.58
N GLU A 441 12.57 -35.68 18.89
CA GLU A 441 11.63 -36.81 18.86
C GLU A 441 10.71 -36.92 20.09
N GLN A 442 11.13 -36.41 21.26
CA GLN A 442 10.33 -36.41 22.50
C GLN A 442 9.48 -35.15 22.67
N GLU A 443 9.82 -34.06 21.99
CA GLU A 443 8.97 -32.86 21.85
C GLU A 443 7.59 -33.24 21.25
N TYR A 444 7.58 -34.23 20.35
CA TYR A 444 6.37 -34.78 19.71
C TYR A 444 5.47 -35.57 20.67
N LEU A 445 6.06 -36.26 21.67
CA LEU A 445 5.32 -37.04 22.67
C LEU A 445 4.75 -36.17 23.79
N LEU A 446 5.42 -35.06 24.11
CA LEU A 446 4.85 -34.02 24.98
C LEU A 446 3.72 -33.27 24.29
N ASP A 447 3.81 -32.96 23.01
CA ASP A 447 2.73 -32.30 22.25
C ASP A 447 1.47 -33.19 22.16
N SER A 448 1.64 -34.53 22.08
CA SER A 448 0.52 -35.48 22.10
C SER A 448 -0.08 -35.72 23.49
N SER A 449 0.62 -35.42 24.58
CA SER A 449 0.13 -35.59 25.96
C SER A 449 -0.28 -34.27 26.63
N ALA A 450 0.21 -33.13 26.11
CA ALA A 450 -0.24 -31.79 26.45
C ALA A 450 -1.59 -31.46 25.78
N SER A 451 -1.91 -32.07 24.63
CA SER A 451 -3.22 -31.90 23.97
C SER A 451 -4.40 -32.41 24.80
N GLU A 452 -4.16 -33.26 25.81
CA GLU A 452 -5.21 -33.71 26.74
C GLU A 452 -5.29 -32.85 28.02
N ARG A 453 -4.27 -32.05 28.35
CA ARG A 453 -4.19 -31.31 29.62
C ARG A 453 -4.36 -29.80 29.51
N TYR A 454 -4.27 -29.23 28.31
CA TYR A 454 -4.47 -27.81 28.08
C TYR A 454 -5.56 -27.56 27.03
N PRO A 455 -6.51 -26.64 27.28
CA PRO A 455 -7.42 -26.21 26.22
C PRO A 455 -6.60 -25.60 25.07
N PRO A 456 -7.00 -25.81 23.81
CA PRO A 456 -6.24 -25.44 22.61
C PRO A 456 -6.05 -23.91 22.37
N GLU A 457 -6.28 -23.06 23.37
CA GLU A 457 -6.24 -21.60 23.26
C GLU A 457 -4.82 -21.00 23.26
N PHE A 458 -3.83 -21.62 23.91
CA PHE A 458 -2.55 -20.93 24.18
C PHE A 458 -1.50 -20.97 23.06
N ALA A 459 -1.52 -21.95 22.16
CA ALA A 459 -0.64 -21.98 20.98
C ALA A 459 -1.14 -21.07 19.83
N GLY A 460 -2.36 -20.53 19.92
CA GLY A 460 -3.06 -19.81 18.84
C GLY A 460 -2.89 -18.28 18.83
N ASP A 461 -2.16 -17.69 19.77
CA ASP A 461 -2.25 -16.25 20.04
C ASP A 461 -1.26 -15.37 19.26
N ALA A 462 -0.12 -15.90 18.79
CA ALA A 462 0.88 -15.10 18.06
C ALA A 462 0.35 -14.50 16.73
N PRO A 463 -0.37 -15.26 15.87
CA PRO A 463 -0.97 -14.71 14.65
C PRO A 463 -2.02 -13.63 14.96
N ASN A 464 -2.82 -13.82 16.01
CA ASN A 464 -3.81 -12.83 16.46
C ASN A 464 -3.14 -11.51 16.91
N ARG A 465 -1.98 -11.58 17.58
CA ARG A 465 -1.22 -10.38 17.96
C ARG A 465 -0.59 -9.65 16.79
N ALA A 466 -0.04 -10.38 15.82
CA ALA A 466 0.51 -9.78 14.61
C ALA A 466 -0.57 -9.04 13.81
N GLY A 467 -1.77 -9.63 13.67
CA GLY A 467 -2.93 -8.99 13.07
C GLY A 467 -3.40 -7.73 13.82
N LEU A 468 -3.40 -7.74 15.15
CA LEU A 468 -3.73 -6.56 15.98
C LEU A 468 -2.71 -5.43 15.78
N PHE A 469 -1.42 -5.75 15.84
CA PHE A 469 -0.35 -4.76 15.64
C PHE A 469 -0.41 -4.15 14.23
N LEU A 470 -0.74 -4.97 13.24
CA LEU A 470 -0.93 -4.52 11.86
C LEU A 470 -2.16 -3.59 11.71
N GLY A 471 -3.25 -3.89 12.41
CA GLY A 471 -4.43 -3.03 12.45
C GLY A 471 -4.10 -1.64 13.01
N ILE A 472 -3.34 -1.59 14.11
CA ILE A 472 -2.89 -0.31 14.68
C ILE A 472 -1.92 0.40 13.74
N HIS A 473 -0.95 -0.31 13.18
CA HIS A 473 -0.01 0.23 12.19
C HIS A 473 -0.73 0.90 11.02
N ASN A 474 -1.80 0.29 10.50
CA ASN A 474 -2.56 0.84 9.39
C ASN A 474 -3.16 2.21 9.72
N VAL A 475 -3.60 2.45 10.96
CA VAL A 475 -4.05 3.78 11.40
C VAL A 475 -2.94 4.83 11.25
N PHE A 476 -1.69 4.48 11.58
CA PHE A 476 -0.54 5.38 11.44
C PHE A 476 -0.04 5.52 10.00
N VAL A 477 -0.49 4.67 9.08
CA VAL A 477 -0.29 4.84 7.64
C VAL A 477 -1.33 5.81 7.06
N VAL A 478 -2.58 5.76 7.54
CA VAL A 478 -3.64 6.60 6.96
C VAL A 478 -3.78 7.98 7.62
N LEU A 479 -3.54 8.12 8.93
CA LEU A 479 -3.58 9.43 9.60
C LEU A 479 -2.71 10.52 8.94
N PRO A 480 -1.46 10.23 8.52
CA PRO A 480 -0.62 11.18 7.78
C PRO A 480 -1.22 11.68 6.48
N GLN A 481 -2.04 10.86 5.81
CA GLN A 481 -2.60 11.19 4.51
C GLN A 481 -3.55 12.39 4.64
N PHE A 482 -4.39 12.41 5.68
CA PHE A 482 -5.22 13.57 6.01
C PHE A 482 -4.41 14.85 6.17
N LEU A 483 -3.34 14.79 6.97
CA LEU A 483 -2.50 15.95 7.22
C LEU A 483 -1.79 16.41 5.94
N SER A 484 -1.30 15.46 5.16
CA SER A 484 -0.65 15.73 3.87
C SER A 484 -1.62 16.37 2.87
N ILE A 485 -2.86 15.89 2.81
CA ILE A 485 -3.93 16.46 1.98
C ILE A 485 -4.26 17.88 2.44
N SER A 486 -4.54 18.07 3.73
CA SER A 486 -4.87 19.39 4.28
C SER A 486 -3.75 20.39 4.03
N LEU A 487 -2.50 19.97 4.22
CA LEU A 487 -1.33 20.80 3.94
C LEU A 487 -1.23 21.13 2.44
N SER A 488 -1.47 20.15 1.57
CA SER A 488 -1.47 20.37 0.11
C SER A 488 -2.56 21.35 -0.30
N ALA A 489 -3.78 21.23 0.24
CA ALA A 489 -4.89 22.14 -0.01
C ALA A 489 -4.56 23.57 0.45
N ILE A 490 -3.93 23.74 1.61
CA ILE A 490 -3.45 25.03 2.11
C ILE A 490 -2.37 25.61 1.18
N ILE A 491 -1.42 24.81 0.71
CA ILE A 491 -0.37 25.28 -0.19
C ILE A 491 -0.96 25.75 -1.52
N PHE A 492 -1.90 24.99 -2.09
CA PHE A 492 -2.58 25.39 -3.32
C PHE A 492 -3.43 26.64 -3.11
N SER A 493 -4.11 26.80 -1.98
CA SER A 493 -4.93 28.00 -1.74
C SER A 493 -4.08 29.27 -1.60
N LEU A 494 -2.88 29.15 -1.02
CA LEU A 494 -1.95 30.28 -0.83
C LEU A 494 -1.16 30.62 -2.10
N ARG A 495 -0.74 29.62 -2.88
CA ARG A 495 0.16 29.82 -4.04
C ARG A 495 -0.56 29.87 -5.37
N ASP A 496 -1.72 29.23 -5.49
CA ASP A 496 -2.52 29.16 -6.71
C ASP A 496 -3.98 29.61 -6.43
N PRO A 497 -4.22 30.87 -5.98
CA PRO A 497 -5.55 31.32 -5.54
C PRO A 497 -6.64 31.21 -6.64
N GLY A 498 -6.29 31.43 -7.91
CA GLY A 498 -7.19 31.22 -9.05
C GLY A 498 -7.53 29.75 -9.35
N ARG A 499 -6.89 28.81 -8.65
CA ARG A 499 -7.14 27.35 -8.69
C ARG A 499 -7.42 26.79 -7.28
N SER A 500 -7.74 27.65 -6.32
CA SER A 500 -8.06 27.28 -4.94
C SER A 500 -9.46 26.67 -4.80
N VAL A 501 -9.71 25.88 -3.75
CA VAL A 501 -11.05 25.38 -3.37
C VAL A 501 -12.00 26.55 -3.04
N LEU A 502 -11.45 27.67 -2.57
CA LEU A 502 -12.23 28.81 -2.07
C LEU A 502 -12.69 29.79 -3.16
N GLY A 503 -12.36 29.54 -4.43
CA GLY A 503 -12.72 30.41 -5.55
C GLY A 503 -11.92 31.72 -5.55
N GLY A 504 -11.01 31.86 -6.51
CA GLY A 504 -10.29 33.11 -6.77
C GLY A 504 -10.37 33.45 -8.25
N ALA A 505 -10.35 34.74 -8.58
CA ALA A 505 -10.35 35.22 -9.96
C ALA A 505 -9.14 34.63 -10.73
N PRO A 506 -9.30 34.30 -12.04
CA PRO A 506 -8.20 33.80 -12.86
C PRO A 506 -7.11 34.87 -12.94
N THR A 507 -5.96 34.59 -12.35
CA THR A 507 -4.79 35.46 -12.43
C THR A 507 -3.97 35.06 -13.65
N GLU A 508 -3.59 36.06 -14.46
CA GLU A 508 -2.79 35.89 -15.66
C GLU A 508 -1.46 35.19 -15.36
N PHE A 509 -1.05 34.35 -16.30
CA PHE A 509 0.22 33.62 -16.32
C PHE A 509 1.38 34.63 -16.33
N THR A 510 1.89 35.00 -15.15
CA THR A 510 3.13 35.78 -15.05
C THR A 510 4.32 34.82 -15.07
N SER A 511 5.12 34.93 -16.12
CA SER A 511 6.29 34.12 -16.48
C SER A 511 7.49 34.19 -15.52
N ALA A 512 7.34 34.77 -14.33
CA ALA A 512 8.38 34.83 -13.32
C ALA A 512 8.31 33.58 -12.42
N GLN A 513 9.08 32.57 -12.78
CA GLN A 513 9.10 31.22 -12.20
C GLN A 513 9.29 31.21 -10.67
N LYS A 514 8.20 31.34 -9.90
CA LYS A 514 8.10 30.86 -8.51
C LYS A 514 7.95 29.33 -8.55
N LEU A 515 8.71 28.64 -7.70
CA LEU A 515 8.66 27.19 -7.49
C LEU A 515 7.21 26.66 -7.56
N SER A 516 6.95 25.63 -8.37
CA SER A 516 5.61 25.05 -8.50
C SER A 516 5.08 24.60 -7.13
N SER A 517 3.79 24.81 -6.86
CA SER A 517 3.14 24.36 -5.63
C SER A 517 3.34 22.86 -5.40
N LEU A 518 3.33 22.06 -6.47
CA LEU A 518 3.62 20.63 -6.42
C LEU A 518 5.04 20.35 -5.92
N THR A 519 6.03 21.10 -6.39
CA THR A 519 7.42 20.98 -5.93
C THR A 519 7.56 21.31 -4.44
N VAL A 520 6.84 22.31 -3.94
CA VAL A 520 6.81 22.66 -2.51
C VAL A 520 6.23 21.52 -1.69
N ILE A 521 5.09 20.97 -2.13
CA ILE A 521 4.43 19.84 -1.45
C ILE A 521 5.36 18.63 -1.40
N LEU A 522 5.99 18.28 -2.52
CA LEU A 522 6.96 17.17 -2.58
C LEU A 522 8.16 17.44 -1.67
N SER A 523 8.69 18.66 -1.64
CA SER A 523 9.82 19.05 -0.78
C SER A 523 9.50 18.92 0.71
N ILE A 524 8.29 19.33 1.14
CA ILE A 524 7.85 19.14 2.53
C ILE A 524 7.70 17.65 2.85
N GLY A 525 7.19 16.86 1.89
CA GLY A 525 7.21 15.40 1.98
C GLY A 525 8.62 14.85 2.18
N GLY A 526 9.61 15.41 1.47
CA GLY A 526 11.02 15.07 1.62
C GLY A 526 11.57 15.34 3.02
N LEU A 527 11.26 16.50 3.60
CA LEU A 527 11.64 16.82 4.98
C LEU A 527 11.03 15.84 5.99
N ASN A 528 9.76 15.47 5.83
CA ASN A 528 9.12 14.47 6.68
C ASN A 528 9.77 13.08 6.56
N SER A 529 10.21 12.69 5.36
CA SER A 529 10.99 11.46 5.19
C SER A 529 12.33 11.51 5.93
N LEU A 530 13.00 12.66 5.99
CA LEU A 530 14.23 12.81 6.79
C LEU A 530 13.97 12.72 8.30
N VAL A 531 12.81 13.19 8.77
CA VAL A 531 12.35 12.95 10.15
C VAL A 531 12.15 11.45 10.40
N ALA A 532 11.52 10.73 9.46
CA ALA A 532 11.38 9.27 9.53
C ALA A 532 12.74 8.56 9.57
N ALA A 533 13.72 9.01 8.79
CA ALA A 533 15.09 8.50 8.85
C ALA A 533 15.75 8.71 10.22
N PHE A 534 15.58 9.90 10.81
CA PHE A 534 16.10 10.20 12.15
C PHE A 534 15.45 9.32 13.23
N LEU A 535 14.14 9.10 13.16
CA LEU A 535 13.42 8.19 14.06
C LEU A 535 13.88 6.73 13.86
N THR A 536 14.16 6.32 12.63
CA THR A 536 14.70 4.99 12.33
C THR A 536 16.08 4.79 12.96
N ARG A 537 16.90 5.85 13.03
CA ARG A 537 18.19 5.80 13.75
C ARG A 537 18.02 5.53 15.25
N LYS A 538 16.98 6.09 15.86
CA LYS A 538 16.68 5.84 17.28
C LYS A 538 16.18 4.43 17.55
N LEU A 539 15.73 3.71 16.53
CA LEU A 539 15.41 2.28 16.62
C LEU A 539 16.66 1.39 16.52
N LEU A 540 17.76 1.92 15.96
CA LEU A 540 19.05 1.23 15.84
C LEU A 540 19.90 1.29 17.12
N ASN A 541 19.66 2.31 17.95
CA ASN A 541 20.34 2.57 19.22
C ASN A 541 19.44 2.15 20.38
#